data_AF-A0A4Y7PHK4-F1
#
_entry.id   AF-A0A4Y7PHK4-F1
#
_cell.length_a   1.000
_cell.length_b   1.000
_cell.length_c   1.000
_cell.angle_alpha   90.00
_cell.angle_beta   90.00
_cell.angle_gamma   90.00
#
_symmetry.space_group_name_H-M   'P 1'
#
loop_
_entity.id
_entity.type
_entity.pdbx_description
1 polymer ?
#
loop_
_entity_poly.entity_id
_entity_poly.type
_entity_poly.pdbx_seq_one_letter_code
_entity_poly.pdbx_strand_id
1 'polypeptide(L)'
;MHVKQRTIRSIVQQANLDHKDTWHHQDKELVGRCMRLARQRQPYLKRFYRDWATEEYIKVHLKNKRHYEKRRDKKKKAAGMVDEGVDDGDDDDDDGDDDDDTEESSEESGEGEESGGEELRAIADD
;
A
#
# COMPACT_ATOMS: atom_id res chain seq x y z
N MET A 1 -0.36 -3.13 12.67
CA MET A 1 0.28 -4.47 12.61
C MET A 1 0.31 -4.98 11.16
N HIS A 2 1.34 -4.64 10.34
CA HIS A 2 1.31 -4.91 8.87
C HIS A 2 2.51 -5.72 8.31
N VAL A 3 3.31 -6.38 9.17
CA VAL A 3 4.57 -7.03 8.77
C VAL A 3 4.37 -8.14 7.72
N LYS A 4 3.22 -8.82 7.74
CA LYS A 4 2.88 -9.92 6.81
C LYS A 4 2.73 -9.42 5.37
N GLN A 5 1.91 -8.40 5.16
CA GLN A 5 1.66 -7.82 3.84
C GLN A 5 2.93 -7.21 3.23
N ARG A 6 3.72 -6.49 4.05
CA ARG A 6 5.00 -5.91 3.59
C ARG A 6 5.98 -6.99 3.13
N THR A 7 6.04 -8.11 3.85
CA THR A 7 6.91 -9.24 3.47
C THR A 7 6.47 -9.86 2.15
N ILE A 8 5.16 -10.13 1.98
CA ILE A 8 4.62 -10.71 0.75
C ILE A 8 4.86 -9.78 -0.43
N ARG A 9 4.58 -8.47 -0.28
CA ARG A 9 4.87 -7.46 -1.30
C ARG A 9 6.33 -7.48 -1.74
N SER A 10 7.26 -7.52 -0.79
CA SER A 10 8.69 -7.62 -1.11
C SER A 10 9.03 -8.89 -1.89
N ILE A 11 8.44 -10.05 -1.52
CA ILE A 11 8.65 -11.31 -2.24
C ILE A 11 8.09 -11.24 -3.67
N VAL A 12 6.88 -10.69 -3.84
CA VAL A 12 6.25 -10.56 -5.17
C VAL A 12 7.05 -9.62 -6.07
N GLN A 13 7.55 -8.51 -5.53
CA GLN A 13 8.44 -7.60 -6.25
C GLN A 13 9.77 -8.27 -6.64
N GLN A 14 10.36 -9.06 -5.75
CA GLN A 14 11.59 -9.81 -6.03
C GLN A 14 11.39 -10.91 -7.07
N ALA A 15 10.20 -11.52 -7.12
CA ALA A 15 9.85 -12.55 -8.08
C ALA A 15 9.41 -11.99 -9.44
N ASN A 16 9.24 -10.68 -9.55
CA ASN A 16 8.85 -9.96 -10.77
C ASN A 16 7.59 -10.54 -11.44
N LEU A 17 6.56 -10.87 -10.64
CA LEU A 17 5.26 -11.27 -11.21
C LEU A 17 4.68 -10.12 -12.03
N ASP A 18 4.13 -10.46 -13.19
CA ASP A 18 3.48 -9.49 -14.06
C ASP A 18 2.11 -9.12 -13.46
N HIS A 19 1.87 -7.84 -13.23
CA HIS A 19 0.58 -7.35 -12.73
C HIS A 19 -0.41 -7.03 -13.85
N LYS A 20 0.02 -7.11 -15.11
CA LYS A 20 -0.85 -6.93 -16.28
C LYS A 20 -1.65 -8.19 -16.56
N ASP A 21 -1.09 -9.36 -16.30
CA ASP A 21 -1.75 -10.63 -16.50
C ASP A 21 -2.84 -10.92 -15.45
N THR A 22 -3.90 -11.62 -15.87
CA THR A 22 -4.91 -12.15 -14.96
C THR A 22 -4.35 -13.29 -14.12
N TRP A 23 -4.92 -13.53 -12.93
CA TRP A 23 -4.40 -14.51 -11.96
C TRP A 23 -4.15 -15.90 -12.56
N HIS A 24 -5.04 -16.36 -13.44
CA HIS A 24 -4.95 -17.69 -14.06
C HIS A 24 -3.85 -17.81 -15.11
N HIS A 25 -3.37 -16.68 -15.65
CA HIS A 25 -2.30 -16.61 -16.63
C HIS A 25 -0.93 -16.36 -16.00
N GLN A 26 -0.86 -16.13 -14.69
CA GLN A 26 0.39 -15.95 -13.96
C GLN A 26 1.28 -17.19 -14.08
N ASP A 27 2.60 -16.97 -14.13
CA ASP A 27 3.58 -18.04 -14.07
C ASP A 27 3.46 -18.82 -12.75
N LYS A 28 2.97 -20.05 -12.86
CA LYS A 28 2.71 -20.96 -11.75
C LYS A 28 4.00 -21.31 -10.98
N GLU A 29 5.15 -21.33 -11.64
CA GLU A 29 6.43 -21.59 -10.98
C GLU A 29 6.83 -20.43 -10.08
N LEU A 30 6.66 -19.19 -10.56
CA LEU A 30 6.93 -17.98 -9.78
C LEU A 30 5.94 -17.85 -8.62
N VAL A 31 4.65 -18.07 -8.86
CA VAL A 31 3.62 -18.08 -7.81
C VAL A 31 3.96 -19.12 -6.73
N GLY A 32 4.27 -20.35 -7.14
CA GLY A 32 4.66 -21.42 -6.20
C GLY A 32 5.92 -21.07 -5.40
N ARG A 33 6.90 -20.40 -6.03
CA ARG A 33 8.10 -19.90 -5.36
C ARG A 33 7.75 -18.82 -4.33
N CYS A 34 6.88 -17.87 -4.66
CA CYS A 34 6.40 -16.84 -3.74
C CYS A 34 5.71 -17.45 -2.52
N MET A 35 4.81 -18.42 -2.74
CA MET A 35 4.11 -19.11 -1.64
C MET A 35 5.09 -19.82 -0.70
N ARG A 36 6.07 -20.54 -1.26
CA ARG A 36 7.10 -21.21 -0.46
C ARG A 36 7.95 -20.23 0.35
N LEU A 37 8.39 -19.12 -0.26
CA LEU A 37 9.16 -18.08 0.43
C LEU A 37 8.32 -17.37 1.50
N ALA A 38 7.04 -17.12 1.25
CA ALA A 38 6.13 -16.51 2.21
C ALA A 38 5.99 -17.39 3.46
N ARG A 39 5.84 -18.72 3.30
CA ARG A 39 5.82 -19.67 4.42
C ARG A 39 7.13 -19.70 5.21
N GLN A 40 8.27 -19.54 4.54
CA GLN A 40 9.59 -19.52 5.20
C GLN A 40 9.77 -18.25 6.03
N ARG A 41 9.45 -17.08 5.47
CA ARG A 41 9.63 -15.78 6.13
C ARG A 41 8.55 -15.47 7.17
N GLN A 42 7.34 -15.97 6.98
CA GLN A 42 6.19 -15.74 7.86
C GLN A 42 5.58 -17.09 8.26
N PRO A 43 6.10 -17.75 9.31
CA PRO A 43 5.59 -19.05 9.76
C PRO A 43 4.09 -19.06 10.06
N TYR A 44 3.51 -17.89 10.42
CA TYR A 44 2.08 -17.70 10.60
C TYR A 44 1.27 -18.18 9.39
N LEU A 45 1.76 -17.98 8.16
CA LEU A 45 1.05 -18.33 6.93
C LEU A 45 0.94 -19.85 6.70
N LYS A 46 1.77 -20.66 7.37
CA LYS A 46 1.72 -22.13 7.28
C LYS A 46 0.43 -22.74 7.80
N ARG A 47 -0.32 -21.99 8.65
CA ARG A 47 -1.59 -22.46 9.20
C ARG A 47 -2.71 -22.55 8.15
N PHE A 48 -2.59 -21.80 7.06
CA PHE A 48 -3.65 -21.68 6.08
C PHE A 48 -3.54 -22.81 5.07
N TYR A 49 -4.59 -23.61 4.98
CA TYR A 49 -4.66 -24.74 4.07
C TYR A 49 -4.51 -24.27 2.62
N ARG A 50 -3.67 -24.98 1.84
CA ARG A 50 -3.38 -24.66 0.43
C ARG A 50 -2.91 -23.23 0.17
N ASP A 51 -2.38 -22.55 1.20
CA ASP A 51 -1.86 -21.18 1.09
C ASP A 51 -2.89 -20.13 0.64
N TRP A 52 -4.18 -20.36 0.85
CA TRP A 52 -5.25 -19.45 0.37
C TRP A 52 -5.04 -17.99 0.80
N ALA A 53 -4.56 -17.78 2.03
CA ALA A 53 -4.30 -16.43 2.54
C ALA A 53 -3.14 -15.75 1.78
N THR A 54 -2.11 -16.51 1.41
CA THR A 54 -0.97 -15.98 0.64
C THR A 54 -1.41 -15.66 -0.78
N GLU A 55 -2.21 -16.54 -1.38
CA GLU A 55 -2.83 -16.33 -2.69
C GLU A 55 -3.62 -15.01 -2.73
N GLU A 56 -4.51 -14.78 -1.77
CA GLU A 56 -5.28 -13.53 -1.73
C GLU A 56 -4.42 -12.29 -1.55
N TYR A 57 -3.39 -12.35 -0.71
CA TYR A 57 -2.46 -11.22 -0.59
C TYR A 57 -1.74 -10.90 -1.90
N ILE A 58 -1.37 -11.91 -2.68
CA ILE A 58 -0.72 -11.70 -3.98
C ILE A 58 -1.73 -11.10 -4.97
N LYS A 59 -2.95 -11.65 -5.05
CA LYS A 59 -4.01 -11.13 -5.94
C LYS A 59 -4.31 -9.66 -5.67
N VAL A 60 -4.59 -9.31 -4.41
CA VAL A 60 -4.87 -7.92 -4.00
C VAL A 60 -3.67 -7.03 -4.33
N HIS A 61 -2.44 -7.51 -4.12
CA HIS A 61 -1.26 -6.72 -4.46
C HIS A 61 -1.14 -6.44 -5.96
N LEU A 62 -1.36 -7.44 -6.82
CA LEU A 62 -1.32 -7.29 -8.27
C LEU A 62 -2.44 -6.36 -8.76
N LYS A 63 -3.68 -6.53 -8.26
CA LYS A 63 -4.82 -5.63 -8.53
C LYS A 63 -4.44 -4.18 -8.20
N ASN A 64 -3.95 -3.92 -6.98
CA ASN A 64 -3.59 -2.58 -6.55
C ASN A 64 -2.44 -1.98 -7.37
N LYS A 65 -1.44 -2.79 -7.75
CA LYS A 65 -0.34 -2.35 -8.61
C LYS A 65 -0.86 -1.94 -10.00
N ARG A 66 -1.76 -2.72 -10.58
CA ARG A 66 -2.42 -2.41 -11.86
C ARG A 66 -3.21 -1.10 -11.79
N HIS A 67 -4.04 -0.91 -10.75
CA HIS A 67 -4.77 0.36 -10.56
C HIS A 67 -3.84 1.55 -10.37
N TYR A 68 -2.78 1.38 -9.59
CA TYR A 68 -1.80 2.44 -9.36
C TYR A 68 -1.10 2.86 -10.66
N GLU A 69 -0.70 1.91 -11.51
CA GLU A 69 -0.11 2.21 -12.81
C GLU A 69 -1.11 2.89 -13.75
N LYS A 70 -2.34 2.39 -13.86
CA LYS A 70 -3.41 3.05 -14.65
C LYS A 70 -3.64 4.50 -14.20
N ARG A 71 -3.72 4.76 -12.88
CA ARG A 71 -3.87 6.13 -12.33
C ARG A 71 -2.67 7.01 -12.64
N ARG A 72 -1.45 6.47 -12.51
CA ARG A 72 -0.21 7.19 -12.81
C ARG A 72 -0.13 7.57 -14.27
N ASP A 73 -0.50 6.66 -15.18
CA ASP A 73 -0.46 6.90 -16.61
C ASP A 73 -1.55 7.89 -17.05
N LYS A 74 -2.75 7.82 -16.46
CA LYS A 74 -3.79 8.85 -16.64
C LYS A 74 -3.30 10.23 -16.19
N LYS A 75 -2.63 10.32 -15.03
CA LYS A 75 -2.05 11.58 -14.53
C LYS A 75 -0.97 12.13 -15.47
N LYS A 76 -0.11 11.28 -16.02
CA LYS A 76 0.91 11.69 -17.01
C LYS A 76 0.27 12.22 -18.30
N LYS A 77 -0.74 11.51 -18.84
CA LYS A 77 -1.52 11.95 -20.00
C LYS A 77 -2.19 13.30 -19.77
N ALA A 78 -2.82 13.49 -18.59
CA ALA A 78 -3.46 14.76 -18.22
C ALA A 78 -2.45 15.92 -18.04
N ALA A 79 -1.22 15.62 -17.63
CA ALA A 79 -0.14 16.61 -17.51
C ALA A 79 0.55 16.95 -18.84
N GLY A 80 0.06 16.45 -19.98
CA GLY A 80 0.59 16.77 -21.31
C GLY A 80 1.94 16.12 -21.63
N MET A 81 2.43 15.20 -20.79
CA MET A 81 3.60 14.37 -21.07
C MET A 81 3.15 13.14 -21.85
N VAL A 82 3.05 13.28 -23.17
CA VAL A 82 2.70 12.18 -24.08
C VAL A 82 3.87 11.21 -24.19
N ASP A 83 3.62 9.96 -23.82
CA ASP A 83 4.35 8.79 -24.31
C ASP A 83 3.31 7.91 -24.99
N GLU A 84 3.46 7.69 -26.31
CA GLU A 84 2.56 6.89 -27.12
C GLU A 84 2.62 5.43 -26.66
N GLY A 85 1.64 5.01 -25.85
CA GLY A 85 1.54 3.66 -25.34
C GLY A 85 0.13 3.12 -25.48
N VAL A 86 -0.02 2.22 -26.44
CA VAL A 86 -1.17 1.40 -26.88
C VAL A 86 -2.28 1.24 -25.83
N ASP A 87 -3.48 1.65 -26.26
CA ASP A 87 -4.77 1.39 -25.63
C ASP A 87 -5.17 -0.06 -25.91
N ASP A 88 -4.92 -0.95 -24.96
CA ASP A 88 -5.55 -2.27 -24.93
C ASP A 88 -6.64 -2.20 -23.86
N GLY A 89 -7.81 -1.76 -24.30
CA GLY A 89 -9.03 -1.75 -23.52
C GLY A 89 -9.49 -3.18 -23.27
N ASP A 90 -9.21 -3.69 -22.08
CA ASP A 90 -9.92 -4.83 -21.51
C ASP A 90 -10.86 -4.29 -20.42
N ASP A 91 -12.13 -4.29 -20.80
CA ASP A 91 -13.32 -3.90 -20.07
C ASP A 91 -13.64 -5.05 -19.09
N ASP A 92 -13.19 -4.91 -17.85
CA ASP A 92 -13.66 -5.73 -16.74
C ASP A 92 -14.14 -4.76 -15.66
N ASP A 93 -15.42 -4.39 -15.78
CA ASP A 93 -16.25 -3.90 -14.69
C ASP A 93 -16.14 -4.87 -13.50
N ASP A 94 -15.50 -4.45 -12.39
CA ASP A 94 -15.77 -5.03 -11.08
C ASP A 94 -15.36 -4.09 -9.93
N ASP A 95 -16.43 -3.47 -9.41
CA ASP A 95 -16.68 -2.89 -8.10
C ASP A 95 -15.79 -1.73 -7.60
N GLY A 96 -16.47 -0.60 -7.43
CA GLY A 96 -15.99 0.55 -6.71
C GLY A 96 -15.80 0.22 -5.24
N ASP A 97 -14.58 0.45 -4.75
CA ASP A 97 -14.34 0.64 -3.33
C ASP A 97 -13.77 2.06 -3.20
N ASP A 98 -14.68 2.94 -2.82
CA ASP A 98 -14.48 4.35 -2.50
C ASP A 98 -13.78 4.39 -1.14
N ASP A 99 -12.44 4.32 -1.13
CA ASP A 99 -11.64 4.58 0.07
C ASP A 99 -11.46 6.11 0.18
N ASP A 100 -12.52 6.75 0.66
CA ASP A 100 -12.53 8.13 1.15
C ASP A 100 -11.74 8.18 2.46
N ASP A 101 -10.41 8.26 2.33
CA ASP A 101 -9.51 8.61 3.42
C ASP A 101 -9.54 10.15 3.59
N THR A 102 -10.68 10.66 4.05
CA THR A 102 -10.83 12.05 4.52
C THR A 102 -10.19 12.18 5.89
N GLU A 103 -8.87 12.35 5.88
CA GLU A 103 -8.09 12.83 7.02
C GLU A 103 -8.28 14.35 7.13
N GLU A 104 -9.23 14.84 7.93
CA GLU A 104 -9.16 16.23 8.40
C GLU A 104 -9.71 16.46 9.83
N SER A 105 -8.78 16.93 10.67
CA SER A 105 -8.93 17.88 11.77
C SER A 105 -9.81 17.50 12.98
N SER A 106 -9.20 16.85 13.97
CA SER A 106 -9.66 16.92 15.36
C SER A 106 -9.10 18.20 15.98
N GLU A 107 -9.90 19.25 15.99
CA GLU A 107 -9.63 20.51 16.67
C GLU A 107 -9.65 20.29 18.19
N GLU A 108 -8.46 20.33 18.79
CA GLU A 108 -8.23 20.28 20.23
C GLU A 108 -8.57 21.65 20.85
N SER A 109 -9.77 21.78 21.40
CA SER A 109 -10.10 22.90 22.29
C SER A 109 -9.51 22.64 23.67
N GLY A 110 -8.24 23.01 23.85
CA GLY A 110 -7.57 23.14 25.14
C GLY A 110 -7.73 24.56 25.68
N GLU A 111 -8.72 24.78 26.53
CA GLU A 111 -8.86 26.00 27.32
C GLU A 111 -7.82 25.97 28.44
N GLY A 112 -6.78 26.82 28.32
CA GLY A 112 -5.75 27.02 29.33
C GLY A 112 -5.69 28.49 29.75
N GLU A 113 -6.24 28.75 30.94
CA GLU A 113 -5.95 29.87 31.84
C GLU A 113 -4.41 29.99 31.97
N GLU A 114 -3.73 31.13 32.08
CA GLU A 114 -3.83 32.20 33.06
C GLU A 114 -2.74 33.24 32.75
N SER A 115 -3.12 34.51 32.64
CA SER A 115 -2.22 35.64 32.39
C SER A 115 -1.96 36.38 33.70
N GLY A 116 -0.70 36.46 34.13
CA GLY A 116 -0.24 37.61 34.93
C GLY A 116 0.90 37.33 35.91
N GLY A 117 2.06 37.95 35.67
CA GLY A 117 2.99 38.32 36.74
C GLY A 117 4.46 37.94 36.53
N GLU A 118 5.13 38.67 35.64
CA GLU A 118 6.59 38.77 35.55
C GLU A 118 7.15 39.68 36.68
N GLU A 119 8.49 39.69 36.86
CA GLU A 119 9.32 40.42 37.85
C GLU A 119 9.48 39.73 39.23
N LEU A 120 10.67 39.35 39.73
CA LEU A 120 12.02 39.89 39.58
C LEU A 120 13.09 38.78 39.67
N ARG A 121 14.10 38.87 38.80
CA ARG A 121 15.41 38.22 38.99
C ARG A 121 16.32 39.19 39.74
N ALA A 122 16.90 38.75 40.84
CA ALA A 122 18.13 39.34 41.38
C ALA A 122 19.10 38.20 41.73
N ILE A 123 20.23 38.24 41.04
CA ILE A 123 21.38 37.34 41.11
C ILE A 123 22.22 37.71 42.33
N ALA A 124 22.72 36.72 43.06
CA ALA A 124 23.74 36.87 44.08
C ALA A 124 25.14 36.86 43.42
N ASP A 125 26.02 37.78 43.80
CA ASP A 125 27.49 37.61 43.83
C ASP A 125 28.14 38.86 44.49
N ASP A 126 28.58 38.71 45.75
CA ASP A 126 29.95 38.90 46.29
C ASP A 126 29.93 38.81 47.83
#